data_AF-A0A136NA38-F1
#
_entry.id   AF-A0A136NA38-F1
#
_cell.length_a   1.000
_cell.length_b   1.000
_cell.length_c   1.000
_cell.angle_alpha   90.00
_cell.angle_beta   90.00
_cell.angle_gamma   90.00
#
_symmetry.space_group_name_H-M   'P 1'
#
loop_
_entity.id
_entity.type
_entity.pdbx_description
1 polymer ?
#
loop_
_entity_poly.entity_id
_entity_poly.type
_entity_poly.pdbx_seq_one_letter_code
_entity_poly.pdbx_strand_id
1 'polypeptide(L)' 'MIPDLKIINHQIEIYSFQLISFFGKNDFIIKIKAAAKLKNQIPTAEIHLIDKGHQIFTHSTFQQIAAYY' A
#
# COMPACT_ATOMS: atom_id res chain seq x y z
N MET A 1 -3.35 -16.13 -8.19
CA MET A 1 -2.87 -15.20 -9.23
C MET A 1 -2.13 -14.07 -8.53
N ILE A 2 -0.87 -13.80 -8.86
CA ILE A 2 -0.10 -12.69 -8.27
C ILE A 2 -0.24 -11.48 -9.22
N PRO A 3 -0.67 -10.30 -8.75
CA PRO A 3 -0.77 -9.12 -9.60
C PRO A 3 0.60 -8.69 -10.15
N ASP A 4 0.66 -8.34 -11.43
CA ASP A 4 1.87 -7.76 -12.03
C ASP A 4 1.90 -6.25 -11.77
N LEU A 5 2.82 -5.81 -10.90
CA LEU A 5 2.95 -4.40 -10.52
C LEU A 5 3.39 -3.52 -11.70
N LYS A 6 4.02 -4.06 -12.76
CA LYS A 6 4.35 -3.29 -13.96
C LYS A 6 3.08 -2.90 -14.72
N ILE A 7 2.13 -3.83 -14.83
CA ILE A 7 0.83 -3.56 -15.45
C ILE A 7 0.09 -2.50 -14.62
N ILE A 8 0.10 -2.63 -13.29
CA ILE A 8 -0.54 -1.65 -12.41
C ILE A 8 0.09 -0.26 -12.58
N ASN A 9 1.42 -0.16 -12.61
CA ASN A 9 2.11 1.11 -12.85
C ASN A 9 1.72 1.74 -14.20
N HIS A 10 1.68 0.93 -15.26
CA HIS A 10 1.27 1.40 -16.57
C HIS A 10 -0.18 1.93 -16.59
N GLN A 11 -1.08 1.27 -15.86
CA GLN A 11 -2.47 1.73 -15.72
C GLN A 11 -2.55 3.03 -14.91
N ILE A 12 -1.76 3.16 -13.85
CA ILE A 12 -1.63 4.41 -13.08
C ILE A 12 -1.20 5.56 -13.99
N GLU A 13 -0.23 5.33 -14.87
CA GLU A 13 0.25 6.34 -15.83
C GLU A 13 -0.83 6.72 -16.86
N ILE A 14 -1.55 5.74 -17.42
CA ILE A 14 -2.61 5.99 -18.41
C ILE A 14 -3.78 6.78 -17.79
N TYR A 15 -4.24 6.34 -16.63
CA TYR A 15 -5.49 6.85 -16.03
C TYR A 15 -5.24 7.91 -14.96
N SER A 16 -3.99 8.21 -14.63
CA SER A 16 -3.58 9.25 -13.69
C SER A 16 -4.24 9.15 -12.31
N PHE A 17 -4.48 7.93 -11.80
CA PHE A 17 -4.98 7.74 -10.44
C PHE A 17 -3.84 7.56 -9.44
N GLN A 18 -4.06 8.01 -8.20
CA GLN A 18 -3.09 7.86 -7.12
C GLN A 18 -3.23 6.47 -6.48
N LEU A 19 -2.10 5.78 -6.28
CA LEU A 19 -2.06 4.56 -5.49
C LEU A 19 -1.60 4.88 -4.08
N ILE A 20 -2.51 4.77 -3.11
CA ILE A 20 -2.21 4.90 -1.67
C ILE A 20 -2.24 3.49 -1.06
N SER A 21 -1.16 3.10 -0.40
CA SER A 21 -1.00 1.76 0.17
C SER A 21 -0.61 1.82 1.65
N PHE A 22 -1.29 1.03 2.47
CA PHE A 22 -1.08 0.97 3.92
C PHE A 22 -0.46 -0.38 4.31
N PHE A 23 0.56 -0.35 5.15
CA PHE A 23 1.24 -1.55 5.67
C PHE A 23 1.30 -1.52 7.19
N GLY A 24 1.16 -2.68 7.82
CA GLY A 24 1.40 -2.83 9.25
C GLY A 24 2.89 -2.80 9.55
N LYS A 25 3.32 -1.87 10.42
CA LYS A 25 4.72 -1.76 10.86
C LYS A 25 5.24 -3.05 11.50
N ASN A 26 4.37 -3.77 12.20
CA ASN A 26 4.67 -4.99 12.95
C ASN A 26 4.07 -6.24 12.26
N ASP A 27 3.87 -6.18 10.94
CA ASP A 27 3.31 -7.30 10.18
C ASP A 27 4.37 -8.38 9.91
N PHE A 28 4.15 -9.57 10.50
CA PHE A 28 5.01 -10.75 10.31
C PHE A 28 4.68 -11.54 9.03
N ILE A 29 3.50 -11.33 8.46
CA ILE A 29 3.00 -11.98 7.25
C ILE A 29 3.46 -11.18 6.02
N ILE A 30 3.11 -9.89 5.95
CA ILE A 30 3.56 -8.97 4.90
C ILE A 30 4.72 -8.14 5.45
N LYS A 31 5.94 -8.63 5.25
CA LYS A 31 7.16 -7.93 5.69
C LYS A 31 7.27 -6.57 5.01
N ILE A 32 7.85 -5.59 5.71
CA ILE A 32 8.11 -4.24 5.19
C ILE A 32 8.91 -4.20 3.87
N LYS A 33 9.68 -5.24 3.58
CA LYS A 33 10.35 -5.42 2.27
C LYS A 33 9.38 -5.45 1.09
N ALA A 34 8.13 -5.88 1.30
CA ALA A 34 7.09 -5.82 0.28
C ALA A 34 6.74 -4.37 -0.10
N ALA A 35 6.69 -3.45 0.87
CA ALA A 35 6.48 -2.03 0.61
C ALA A 35 7.64 -1.42 -0.19
N ALA A 36 8.88 -1.81 0.10
CA ALA A 36 10.05 -1.40 -0.69
C ALA A 36 9.96 -1.92 -2.13
N LYS A 37 9.55 -3.18 -2.33
CA LYS A 37 9.33 -3.74 -3.67
C LYS A 37 8.25 -2.98 -4.43
N LEU A 38 7.14 -2.63 -3.77
CA LEU A 38 6.08 -1.82 -4.35
C LEU A 38 6.60 -0.45 -4.78
N LYS A 39 7.31 0.26 -3.89
CA LYS A 39 7.89 1.58 -4.19
C LYS A 39 8.89 1.54 -5.35
N ASN A 40 9.65 0.46 -5.49
CA ASN A 40 10.58 0.29 -6.61
C ASN A 40 9.88 0.07 -7.95
N GLN A 41 8.71 -0.60 -7.97
CA GLN A 41 7.98 -0.89 -9.21
C GLN A 41 6.93 0.16 -9.55
N ILE A 42 6.43 0.88 -8.55
CA ILE A 42 5.45 1.94 -8.66
C ILE A 42 5.97 3.13 -7.83
N PRO A 43 6.90 3.94 -8.37
CA PRO A 43 7.53 5.04 -7.62
C PRO A 43 6.55 6.11 -7.15
N THR A 44 5.44 6.28 -7.87
CA THR A 44 4.35 7.21 -7.56
C THR A 44 3.45 6.72 -6.43
N ALA A 45 3.55 5.45 -6.02
CA ALA A 45 2.75 4.92 -4.92
C ALA A 45 3.12 5.60 -3.59
N GLU A 46 2.10 6.03 -2.85
CA GLU A 46 2.24 6.52 -1.49
C GLU A 46 2.17 5.35 -0.52
N ILE A 47 3.11 5.31 0.43
CA ILE A 47 3.26 4.20 1.38
C ILE A 47 3.10 4.75 2.79
N HIS A 48 2.08 4.28 3.50
CA HIS A 48 1.86 4.60 4.90
C HIS A 48 2.09 3.38 5.78
N LEU A 49 2.85 3.57 6.86
CA LEU A 49 3.05 2.56 7.88
C LEU A 49 2.13 2.86 9.06
N ILE A 50 1.30 1.89 9.41
CA ILE A 50 0.39 1.96 10.56
C ILE A 50 1.00 1.13 11.69
N ASP A 51 0.94 1.60 12.93
CA ASP A 51 1.44 0.87 14.11
C ASP A 51 0.51 -0.30 14.51
N LYS A 52 0.40 -1.27 13.60
CA LYS A 52 -0.41 -2.48 13.69
C LYS A 52 0.35 -3.67 13.07
N GLY A 53 -0.15 -4.87 13.35
CA GLY A 53 0.25 -6.10 12.66
C GLY A 53 -0.47 -6.25 11.32
N HIS A 54 -0.70 -7.49 10.90
CA HIS A 54 -1.31 -7.80 9.61
C HIS A 54 -2.74 -7.26 9.43
N GLN A 55 -3.53 -7.22 10.51
CA GLN A 55 -4.90 -6.71 10.47
C GLN A 55 -4.90 -5.18 10.57
N ILE A 56 -4.77 -4.53 9.41
CA ILE A 56 -4.76 -3.07 9.27
C ILE A 56 -6.14 -2.45 9.12
N PHE A 57 -7.16 -3.20 8.67
CA PHE A 57 -8.53 -2.71 8.55
C PHE A 57 -9.33 -3.04 9.80
N THR A 58 -9.31 -2.12 10.77
CA THR A 58 -10.04 -2.22 12.03
C THR A 58 -10.82 -0.93 12.27
N HIS A 59 -11.79 -0.95 13.17
CA HIS A 59 -12.51 0.27 13.54
C HIS A 59 -11.56 1.38 14.03
N SER A 60 -10.49 1.00 14.75
CA SER A 60 -9.48 1.93 15.26
C SER A 60 -8.60 2.59 14.19
N THR A 61 -8.41 1.92 13.06
CA THR A 61 -7.56 2.41 11.95
C THR A 61 -8.36 2.97 10.79
N PHE A 62 -9.68 2.74 10.77
CA PHE A 62 -10.56 3.21 9.71
C PHE A 62 -10.49 4.73 9.55
N GLN A 63 -10.57 5.49 10.65
CA GLN A 63 -10.49 6.96 10.59
C GLN A 63 -9.14 7.44 10.03
N GLN A 64 -8.05 6.75 10.37
CA GLN A 64 -6.72 7.09 9.87
C GLN A 64 -6.59 6.83 8.37
N ILE A 65 -7.16 5.74 7.87
CA ILE A 65 -7.16 5.40 6.44
C ILE A 65 -8.12 6.31 5.66
N ALA A 66 -9.29 6.59 6.21
CA ALA A 66 -10.31 7.43 5.59
C ALA A 66 -9.88 8.90 5.44
N ALA A 67 -8.95 9.39 6.27
CA ALA A 67 -8.42 10.74 6.16
C ALA A 67 -7.61 11.01 4.86
N TYR A 68 -7.29 9.96 4.10
CA TYR A 68 -6.60 10.04 2.80
C TYR A 68 -7.56 10.00 1.60
N TYR A 69 -8.87 10.03 1.85
CA TYR A 69 -9.96 10.14 0.85
C TYR A 69 -10.74 11.43 1.07
#